data_AF-A0A847MY92-F1
#
_entry.id   AF-A0A847MY92-F1
#
_cell.length_a   1.000
_cell.length_b   1.000
_cell.length_c   1.000
_cell.angle_alpha   90.00
_cell.angle_beta   90.00
_cell.angle_gamma   90.00
#
_symmetry.space_group_name_H-M   'P 1'
#
loop_
_entity.id
_entity.type
_entity.pdbx_description
1 polymer ?
#
loop_
_entity_poly.entity_id
_entity_poly.type
_entity_poly.pdbx_seq_one_letter_code
_entity_poly.pdbx_strand_id
1 'polypeptide(L)' 'RQWLARTGYDPAYGARPLRRLVQKEIGDRLAKAVLAGEVRDGEDVTVDQAADGDTLALVTG' A
#
# COMPACT_ATOMS: atom_id res chain seq x y z
N ARG A 1 11.31 0.52 1.67
CA ARG A 1 11.54 1.13 0.32
C ARG A 1 11.91 0.12 -0.78
N GLN A 2 12.62 -0.98 -0.52
CA GLN A 2 13.09 -1.91 -1.57
C GLN A 2 11.99 -2.80 -2.21
N TRP A 3 10.96 -3.20 -1.46
CA TRP A 3 9.95 -4.14 -1.97
C TRP A 3 9.11 -3.58 -3.13
N LEU A 4 8.54 -2.39 -2.94
CA LEU A 4 7.77 -1.69 -3.98
C LEU A 4 8.59 -1.50 -5.26
N ALA A 5 9.86 -1.12 -5.14
CA ALA A 5 10.75 -0.96 -6.29
C ALA A 5 11.06 -2.28 -6.99
N ARG A 6 11.14 -3.41 -6.28
CA ARG A 6 11.39 -4.74 -6.88
C ARG A 6 10.16 -5.34 -7.56
N THR A 7 8.97 -5.17 -6.97
CA THR A 7 7.74 -5.81 -7.45
C THR A 7 7.00 -4.96 -8.48
N GLY A 8 7.17 -3.64 -8.45
CA GLY A 8 6.41 -2.69 -9.27
C GLY A 8 7.19 -2.00 -10.39
N TYR A 9 8.50 -2.20 -10.50
CA TYR A 9 9.32 -1.55 -11.53
C TYR A 9 9.63 -2.52 -12.66
N ASP A 10 8.99 -2.31 -13.80
CA ASP A 10 9.38 -2.92 -15.07
C ASP A 10 9.90 -1.80 -15.99
N PRO A 11 11.18 -1.86 -16.42
CA PRO A 11 11.77 -0.84 -17.31
C PRO A 11 10.98 -0.63 -18.61
N ALA A 12 10.31 -1.68 -19.12
CA ALA A 12 9.49 -1.60 -20.34
C ALA A 12 8.17 -0.85 -20.11
N TYR A 13 7.67 -0.79 -18.87
CA TYR A 13 6.38 -0.17 -18.52
C TYR A 13 6.50 1.04 -17.58
N GLY A 14 7.71 1.42 -17.19
CA GLY A 14 7.98 2.52 -16.26
C GLY A 14 7.35 2.29 -14.88
N ALA A 15 6.96 3.36 -14.19
CA ALA A 15 6.35 3.27 -12.85
C ALA A 15 4.87 2.83 -12.84
N ARG A 16 4.29 2.45 -13.98
CA ARG A 16 2.87 2.05 -14.08
C ARG A 16 2.52 0.83 -13.22
N PRO A 17 3.31 -0.26 -13.21
CA PRO A 17 3.00 -1.41 -12.36
C PRO A 17 3.08 -1.04 -10.87
N LEU A 18 4.08 -0.23 -10.49
CA LEU A 18 4.22 0.31 -9.13
C LEU A 18 3.00 1.13 -8.70
N ARG A 19 2.52 2.04 -9.54
CA ARG A 19 1.32 2.82 -9.26
C ARG A 19 0.10 1.94 -9.06
N ARG A 20 -0.07 0.90 -9.88
CA ARG A 20 -1.19 -0.06 -9.75
C ARG A 20 -1.09 -0.90 -8.48
N LEU A 21 0.12 -1.34 -8.12
CA LEU A 21 0.38 -2.07 -6.89
C LEU A 21 0.05 -1.21 -5.66
N VAL A 22 0.50 0.04 -5.63
CA VAL A 22 0.16 1.00 -4.57
C VAL A 22 -1.35 1.23 -4.48
N GLN A 23 -2.03 1.45 -5.61
CA GLN A 23 -3.49 1.64 -5.61
C GLN A 23 -4.23 0.43 -5.02
N LYS A 24 -3.87 -0.78 -5.46
CA LYS A 24 -4.53 -2.02 -5.04
C LYS A 24 -4.22 -2.39 -3.58
N GLU A 25 -2.96 -2.32 -3.19
CA GLU A 25 -2.52 -2.81 -1.87
C GLU A 25 -2.65 -1.76 -0.78
N ILE A 26 -2.68 -0.46 -1.11
CA ILE A 26 -2.81 0.62 -0.13
C ILE A 26 -4.17 1.30 -0.28
N GLY A 27 -4.48 1.81 -1.48
CA GLY A 27 -5.70 2.58 -1.73
C GLY A 27 -6.98 1.80 -1.44
N ASP A 28 -7.13 0.59 -2.00
CA ASP A 28 -8.35 -0.21 -1.83
C ASP A 28 -8.53 -0.68 -0.38
N ARG A 29 -7.43 -0.95 0.33
CA ARG A 29 -7.48 -1.37 1.75
C ARG A 29 -7.80 -0.20 2.67
N LEU A 30 -7.22 0.97 2.42
CA LEU A 30 -7.53 2.19 3.15
C LEU A 30 -9.00 2.58 2.97
N ALA A 31 -9.53 2.48 1.74
CA ALA A 31 -10.94 2.73 1.48
C ALA A 31 -11.86 1.81 2.29
N LYS A 32 -11.51 0.52 2.40
CA LYS A 32 -12.27 -0.44 3.24
C LYS A 32 -12.18 -0.10 4.72
N ALA A 33 -11.00 0.28 5.22
CA ALA A 33 -10.79 0.63 6.63
C ALA A 33 -11.57 1.91 7.01
N VAL A 34 -11.61 2.91 6.13
CA VAL A 34 -12.44 4.11 6.30
C VAL A 34 -13.92 3.75 6.33
N LEU A 35 -14.40 2.93 5.39
CA LEU A 35 -15.80 2.48 5.36
C LEU A 35 -16.18 1.64 6.60
N ALA A 36 -15.22 0.90 7.17
CA ALA A 36 -15.40 0.13 8.40
C ALA A 36 -15.34 1.01 9.68
N GLY A 37 -14.92 2.28 9.56
CA GLY A 37 -14.72 3.19 10.69
C GLY A 37 -13.44 2.92 11.49
N GLU A 38 -12.55 2.09 10.96
CA GLU A 38 -11.24 1.74 11.55
C GLU A 38 -10.20 2.83 11.32
N VAL A 39 -10.36 3.63 10.27
CA VAL A 39 -9.56 4.82 9.96
C VAL A 39 -10.48 6.02 9.86
N ARG A 40 -10.10 7.13 10.49
CA ARG A 40 -10.88 8.38 10.47
C ARG A 40 -10.20 9.45 9.64
N ASP A 41 -10.99 10.43 9.21
CA ASP A 41 -10.46 11.60 8.53
C ASP A 41 -9.47 12.34 9.43
N GLY A 42 -8.29 12.66 8.88
CA GLY A 42 -7.20 13.32 9.61
C GLY A 42 -6.31 12.37 10.40
N GLU A 43 -6.54 11.06 10.34
CA GLU A 43 -5.68 10.04 10.94
C GLU A 43 -4.49 9.71 10.03
N ASP A 44 -3.30 9.61 10.62
CA ASP A 44 -2.10 9.22 9.91
C ASP A 44 -2.01 7.69 9.85
N VAL A 45 -1.98 7.15 8.63
CA VAL A 45 -1.84 5.70 8.40
C VAL A 45 -0.43 5.39 7.93
N THR A 46 0.27 4.55 8.69
CA THR A 46 1.60 4.06 8.33
C THR A 46 1.47 2.80 7.49
N VAL A 47 2.21 2.73 6.39
CA VAL A 47 2.29 1.53 5.55
C VAL A 47 3.68 0.93 5.66
N ASP A 48 3.76 -0.33 6.07
CA ASP A 48 5.03 -1.06 6.14
C ASP A 48 4.94 -2.42 5.43
N GLN A 49 6.08 -3.03 5.18
CA GLN A 49 6.15 -4.39 4.68
C GLN A 49 5.76 -5.37 5.79
N ALA A 50 4.85 -6.28 5.50
CA ALA A 50 4.46 -7.31 6.45
C ALA A 50 5.62 -8.28 6.71
N ALA A 51 5.57 -8.98 7.84
CA ALA A 51 6.62 -9.90 8.28
C ALA A 51 6.87 -11.07 7.30
N ASP A 52 5.91 -11.37 6.43
CA ASP A 52 6.04 -12.36 5.37
C ASP A 52 6.92 -11.90 4.19
N GLY A 53 7.24 -10.60 4.11
CA GLY A 53 8.07 -10.01 3.06
C GLY A 53 7.36 -9.83 1.72
N ASP A 54 6.13 -10.30 1.56
CA ASP A 54 5.41 -10.33 0.28
C ASP A 54 4.12 -9.48 0.29
N THR A 55 3.71 -8.98 1.45
CA THR A 55 2.54 -8.12 1.57
C THR A 55 2.84 -6.79 2.26
N LEU A 56 1.91 -5.84 2.14
CA LEU A 56 1.94 -4.59 2.89
C LEU A 56 0.98 -4.68 4.07
N ALA A 57 1.35 -4.09 5.21
CA ALA A 57 0.49 -3.92 6.38
C ALA A 57 0.15 -2.43 6.55
N LEU A 58 -1.11 -2.15 6.86
CA LEU A 58 -1.56 -0.83 7.29
C LEU A 58 -1.53 -0.83 8.82
N VAL A 59 -0.86 0.15 9.41
CA VAL A 59 -0.79 0.37 10.85
C VAL A 59 -1.38 1.75 11.12
N THR A 60 -2.47 1.79 11.87
CA THR A 60 -3.08 3.00 12.43
C THR A 60 -2.46 3.29 13.80
N GLY A 61 -2.24 4.56 14.09
CA GLY A 61 -1.58 5.05 15.31
C GLY A 61 -2.46 5.99 16.11
#